data_AF-A0A066UHV3-F1
#
_entry.id   AF-A0A066UHV3-F1
#
_cell.length_a   1.000
_cell.length_b   1.000
_cell.length_c   1.000
_cell.angle_alpha   90.00
_cell.angle_beta   90.00
_cell.angle_gamma   90.00
#
_symmetry.space_group_name_H-M   'P 1'
#
loop_
_entity.id
_entity.type
_entity.pdbx_description
1 polymer ?
#
loop_
_entity_poly.entity_id
_entity_poly.type
_entity_poly.pdbx_seq_one_letter_code
_entity_poly.pdbx_strand_id
1 'polypeptide(L)'
;MKLRKRMLAGMLAALPLIATPAVATAETTEAAVQANLDRLAAERAAVSPAAVRVCYAVHVADSGWLPGVCDGEEAGIPWQGKQIEAIRIAVAGTSGGVGVCYAPHLQDIGWVGESCNDNLAGTTGQSRRLEALRIRGLGTRLCYTAMGQGYEYQNVRCQNEEVGTVGQGRYMSGILIWVA
;
A
#
# COMPACT_ATOMS: atom_id res chain seq x y z
N MET A 1 31.40 -66.93 -80.08
CA MET A 1 30.85 -65.83 -80.90
C MET A 1 30.06 -64.91 -79.98
N LYS A 2 30.48 -63.63 -79.84
CA LYS A 2 30.01 -62.68 -78.80
C LYS A 2 28.53 -62.31 -79.00
N LEU A 3 27.66 -62.64 -78.03
CA LEU A 3 26.28 -62.16 -77.97
C LEU A 3 26.23 -60.76 -77.34
N ARG A 4 25.49 -59.85 -77.98
CA ARG A 4 25.42 -58.42 -77.64
C ARG A 4 24.53 -58.18 -76.42
N LYS A 5 25.05 -57.39 -75.47
CA LYS A 5 24.32 -56.67 -74.42
C LYS A 5 23.17 -55.85 -75.04
N ARG A 6 21.96 -55.97 -74.51
CA ARG A 6 20.93 -54.92 -74.59
C ARG A 6 20.56 -54.51 -73.17
N MET A 7 20.62 -53.20 -72.96
CA MET A 7 20.50 -52.50 -71.69
C MET A 7 19.05 -52.39 -71.20
N LEU A 8 18.95 -52.42 -69.88
CA LEU A 8 17.94 -51.99 -68.92
C LEU A 8 16.63 -51.33 -69.44
N ALA A 9 15.51 -51.91 -68.97
CA ALA A 9 14.29 -51.20 -68.59
C ALA A 9 14.62 -50.09 -67.57
N GLY A 10 14.06 -48.89 -67.59
CA GLY A 10 12.63 -48.59 -67.62
C GLY A 10 12.34 -47.66 -66.44
N MET A 11 12.56 -46.36 -66.66
CA MET A 11 11.87 -45.21 -66.06
C MET A 11 11.64 -45.19 -64.52
N LEU A 12 12.49 -44.45 -63.80
CA LEU A 12 12.19 -43.94 -62.46
C LEU A 12 10.99 -42.97 -62.56
N ALA A 13 9.86 -43.30 -61.93
CA ALA A 13 8.78 -42.34 -61.71
C ALA A 13 9.16 -41.43 -60.54
N ALA A 14 9.34 -40.15 -60.80
CA ALA A 14 9.48 -39.13 -59.75
C ALA A 14 8.11 -38.91 -59.08
N LEU A 15 7.99 -39.21 -57.78
CA LEU A 15 6.82 -38.82 -57.00
C LEU A 15 6.79 -37.30 -56.83
N PRO A 16 5.61 -36.64 -56.94
CA PRO A 16 5.49 -35.22 -56.67
C PRO A 16 5.74 -34.94 -55.19
N LEU A 17 6.65 -34.02 -54.91
CA LEU A 17 6.90 -33.47 -53.57
C LEU A 17 5.68 -32.63 -53.18
N ILE A 18 4.84 -33.13 -52.28
CA ILE A 18 3.73 -32.35 -51.71
C ILE A 18 4.35 -31.36 -50.74
N ALA A 19 4.34 -30.07 -51.08
CA ALA A 19 4.74 -29.01 -50.15
C ALA A 19 3.75 -28.97 -48.98
N THR A 20 4.25 -29.14 -47.76
CA THR A 20 3.51 -28.87 -46.53
C THR A 20 3.16 -27.38 -46.44
N PRO A 21 1.94 -26.99 -46.04
CA PRO A 21 1.63 -25.57 -45.82
C PRO A 21 2.47 -25.04 -44.67
N ALA A 22 3.19 -23.94 -44.91
CA ALA A 22 3.85 -23.19 -43.85
C ALA A 22 2.80 -22.68 -42.88
N VAL A 23 2.95 -23.01 -41.59
CA VAL A 23 2.15 -22.41 -40.52
C VAL A 23 2.51 -20.93 -40.49
N ALA A 24 1.58 -20.08 -40.94
CA ALA A 24 1.71 -18.64 -40.81
C ALA A 24 1.64 -18.28 -39.32
N THR A 25 2.78 -17.97 -38.72
CA THR A 25 2.83 -17.28 -37.44
C THR A 25 2.19 -15.91 -37.66
N ALA A 26 1.07 -15.64 -37.00
CA ALA A 26 0.53 -14.28 -36.94
C ALA A 26 1.54 -13.41 -36.18
N GLU A 27 2.47 -12.81 -36.92
CA GLU A 27 3.38 -11.80 -36.42
C GLU A 27 2.54 -10.57 -36.11
N THR A 28 2.19 -10.41 -34.84
CA THR A 28 1.64 -9.14 -34.36
C THR A 28 2.67 -8.06 -34.66
N THR A 29 2.30 -7.12 -35.52
CA THR A 29 3.17 -6.01 -35.88
C THR A 29 3.55 -5.23 -34.64
N GLU A 30 4.77 -4.67 -34.62
CA GLU A 30 5.26 -3.82 -33.53
C GLU A 30 4.27 -2.69 -33.20
N ALA A 31 3.58 -2.16 -34.22
CA ALA A 31 2.52 -1.17 -34.05
C ALA A 31 1.29 -1.70 -33.28
N ALA A 32 0.89 -2.95 -33.51
CA ALA A 32 -0.22 -3.57 -32.78
C ALA A 32 0.16 -3.91 -31.33
N VAL A 33 1.43 -4.26 -31.09
CA VAL A 33 1.96 -4.43 -29.74
C VAL A 33 1.97 -3.09 -29.01
N GLN A 34 2.47 -2.03 -29.65
CA GLN A 34 2.51 -0.69 -29.06
C GLN A 34 1.11 -0.16 -28.72
N ALA A 35 0.14 -0.30 -29.63
CA ALA A 35 -1.24 0.11 -29.37
C ALA A 35 -1.89 -0.64 -28.20
N ASN A 36 -1.56 -1.93 -28.03
CA ASN A 36 -2.02 -2.69 -26.87
C ASN A 36 -1.34 -2.24 -25.58
N LEU A 37 -0.05 -1.93 -25.60
CA LEU A 37 0.67 -1.39 -24.44
C LEU A 37 0.12 -0.02 -24.03
N ASP A 38 -0.17 0.84 -25.00
CA ASP A 38 -0.75 2.17 -24.75
C ASP A 38 -2.17 2.07 -24.20
N ARG A 39 -3.00 1.15 -24.73
CA ARG A 39 -4.33 0.85 -24.18
C ARG A 39 -4.24 0.31 -22.76
N LEU A 40 -3.34 -0.62 -22.48
CA LEU A 40 -3.14 -1.17 -21.13
C LEU A 40 -2.62 -0.09 -20.17
N ALA A 41 -1.76 0.82 -20.63
CA ALA A 41 -1.31 1.97 -19.85
C ALA A 41 -2.48 2.94 -19.58
N ALA A 42 -3.32 3.21 -20.57
CA ALA A 42 -4.51 4.05 -20.43
C ALA A 42 -5.58 3.42 -19.52
N GLU A 43 -5.82 2.11 -19.62
CA GLU A 43 -6.71 1.36 -18.72
C GLU A 43 -6.19 1.38 -17.28
N ARG A 44 -4.87 1.22 -17.08
CA ARG A 44 -4.23 1.34 -15.76
C ARG A 44 -4.25 2.77 -15.22
N ALA A 45 -4.14 3.78 -16.07
CA ALA A 45 -4.24 5.19 -15.68
C ALA A 45 -5.70 5.63 -15.43
N ALA A 46 -6.66 5.03 -16.12
CA ALA A 46 -8.10 5.22 -15.90
C ALA A 46 -8.57 4.57 -14.60
N VAL A 47 -7.89 3.52 -14.13
CA VAL A 47 -7.85 3.12 -12.72
C VAL A 47 -6.88 4.04 -11.98
N SER A 48 -7.15 5.35 -12.01
CA SER A 48 -6.53 6.24 -11.05
C SER A 48 -7.04 5.81 -9.68
N PRO A 49 -6.17 5.47 -8.71
CA PRO A 49 -6.65 5.30 -7.35
C PRO A 49 -7.26 6.64 -6.97
N ALA A 50 -8.59 6.69 -6.99
CA ALA A 50 -9.43 7.47 -6.12
C ALA A 50 -8.63 8.04 -4.94
N ALA A 51 -7.99 9.22 -5.07
CA ALA A 51 -6.81 9.57 -4.27
C ALA A 51 -7.10 9.33 -2.78
N VAL A 52 -6.65 8.18 -2.28
CA VAL A 52 -6.93 7.80 -0.90
C VAL A 52 -6.05 8.70 -0.07
N ARG A 53 -6.67 9.40 0.88
CA ARG A 53 -5.99 10.34 1.76
C ARG A 53 -6.29 9.96 3.19
N VAL A 54 -5.26 10.01 4.03
CA VAL A 54 -5.42 9.91 5.48
C VAL A 54 -5.18 11.28 6.10
N CYS A 55 -6.14 11.74 6.91
CA CYS A 55 -6.02 12.95 7.70
C CYS A 55 -6.24 12.63 9.17
N TYR A 56 -5.53 13.33 10.04
CA TYR A 56 -5.51 13.04 11.46
C TYR A 56 -5.23 14.29 12.28
N ALA A 57 -5.74 14.29 13.50
CA ALA A 57 -5.50 15.32 14.49
C ALA A 57 -5.21 14.67 15.83
N VAL A 58 -4.42 15.33 16.66
CA VAL A 58 -4.08 14.87 18.01
C VAL A 58 -4.46 15.91 19.05
N HIS A 59 -4.92 15.43 20.21
CA HIS A 59 -5.07 16.23 21.41
C HIS A 59 -3.77 16.15 22.22
N VAL A 60 -3.15 17.30 22.48
CA VAL A 60 -1.90 17.41 23.22
C VAL A 60 -2.14 18.05 24.58
N ALA A 61 -1.51 17.51 25.63
CA ALA A 61 -1.65 18.01 26.98
C ALA A 61 -1.37 19.53 27.07
N ASP A 62 -2.25 20.24 27.80
CA ASP A 62 -2.28 21.70 27.98
C ASP A 62 -2.41 22.53 26.69
N SER A 63 -2.46 21.91 25.51
CA SER A 63 -2.55 22.58 24.21
C SER A 63 -3.90 22.35 23.53
N GLY A 64 -4.58 21.26 23.89
CA GLY A 64 -5.85 20.90 23.29
C GLY A 64 -5.68 20.19 21.94
N TRP A 65 -6.72 20.24 21.11
CA TRP A 65 -6.66 19.75 19.72
C TRP A 65 -5.82 20.68 18.86
N LEU A 66 -4.81 20.12 18.20
CA LEU A 66 -4.03 20.82 17.19
C LEU A 66 -4.75 20.78 15.83
N PRO A 67 -4.39 21.68 14.89
CA PRO A 67 -4.86 21.58 13.51
C PRO A 67 -4.60 20.19 12.94
N GLY A 68 -5.58 19.66 12.21
CA GLY A 68 -5.44 18.38 11.52
C GLY A 68 -4.44 18.48 10.38
N VAL A 69 -3.70 17.41 10.17
CA VAL A 69 -2.70 17.27 9.11
C VAL A 69 -3.05 16.03 8.27
N CYS A 70 -2.40 15.85 7.13
CA CYS A 70 -2.67 14.70 6.26
C CYS A 70 -1.37 14.09 5.74
N ASP A 71 -1.46 12.83 5.29
CA ASP A 71 -0.45 12.14 4.45
C ASP A 71 1.02 12.44 4.79
N GLY A 72 1.48 11.93 5.94
CA GLY A 72 2.88 11.96 6.35
C GLY A 72 3.33 13.27 6.99
N GLU A 73 2.45 14.27 7.09
CA GLU A 73 2.72 15.48 7.87
C GLU A 73 2.76 15.18 9.38
N GLU A 74 3.55 15.95 10.12
CA GLU A 74 3.74 15.73 11.55
C GLU A 74 2.55 16.23 12.36
N ALA A 75 1.89 15.34 13.11
CA ALA A 75 0.90 15.70 14.12
C ALA A 75 1.49 15.60 15.52
N GLY A 76 1.32 16.64 16.32
CA GLY A 76 1.81 16.72 17.70
C GLY A 76 2.76 17.88 17.90
N ILE A 77 3.47 17.86 19.02
CA ILE A 77 4.49 18.87 19.34
C ILE A 77 5.74 18.14 19.84
N PRO A 78 6.46 17.45 18.93
CA PRO A 78 7.65 16.73 19.31
C PRO A 78 8.70 17.68 19.90
N TRP A 79 9.60 17.11 20.71
CA TRP A 79 10.70 17.82 21.37
C TRP A 79 10.31 18.89 22.41
N GLN A 80 9.03 19.18 22.62
CA GLN A 80 8.57 20.14 23.65
C GLN A 80 8.14 19.49 24.97
N GLY A 81 8.36 18.18 25.11
CA GLY A 81 7.99 17.44 26.32
C GLY A 81 6.48 17.30 26.53
N LYS A 82 5.68 17.48 25.46
CA LYS A 82 4.23 17.44 25.49
C LYS A 82 3.70 16.10 24.98
N GLN A 83 2.82 15.49 25.77
CA GLN A 83 2.24 14.18 25.49
C GLN A 83 0.96 14.29 24.66
N ILE A 84 0.80 13.38 23.71
CA ILE A 84 -0.47 13.13 23.03
C ILE A 84 -1.39 12.38 24.00
N GLU A 85 -2.63 12.83 24.16
CA GLU A 85 -3.65 12.20 25.01
C GLU A 85 -4.78 11.54 24.21
N ALA A 86 -5.02 12.03 22.98
CA ALA A 86 -5.98 11.43 22.06
C ALA A 86 -5.62 11.67 20.59
N ILE A 87 -6.22 10.87 19.72
CA ILE A 87 -6.09 10.96 18.27
C ILE A 87 -7.43 10.71 17.58
N ARG A 88 -7.65 11.38 16.45
CA ARG A 88 -8.69 11.08 15.45
C ARG A 88 -8.03 10.85 14.11
N ILE A 89 -8.48 9.82 13.39
CA ILE A 89 -7.93 9.45 12.08
C ILE A 89 -9.09 9.19 11.13
N ALA A 90 -9.09 9.89 9.99
CA ALA A 90 -10.06 9.74 8.93
C ALA A 90 -9.35 9.32 7.64
N VAL A 91 -9.96 8.40 6.90
CA VAL A 91 -9.52 8.04 5.55
C VAL A 91 -10.66 8.35 4.59
N ALA A 92 -10.34 9.09 3.53
CA ALA A 92 -11.26 9.38 2.45
C ALA A 92 -10.72 8.83 1.12
N GLY A 93 -11.63 8.41 0.23
CA GLY A 93 -11.30 7.92 -1.11
C GLY A 93 -12.55 7.89 -1.99
N THR A 94 -12.36 8.10 -3.30
CA THR A 94 -13.48 8.30 -4.25
C THR A 94 -14.28 7.04 -4.62
N SER A 95 -13.79 5.82 -4.32
CA SER A 95 -14.46 4.56 -4.71
C SER A 95 -15.38 3.97 -3.63
N GLY A 96 -15.48 4.59 -2.45
CA GLY A 96 -16.11 3.95 -1.29
C GLY A 96 -15.33 2.71 -0.82
N GLY A 97 -15.64 2.23 0.39
CA GLY A 97 -15.01 1.02 0.94
C GLY A 97 -13.60 1.19 1.54
N VAL A 98 -13.11 2.43 1.64
CA VAL A 98 -11.91 2.75 2.43
C VAL A 98 -12.30 3.25 3.82
N GLY A 99 -11.44 2.98 4.80
CA GLY A 99 -11.64 3.43 6.18
C GLY A 99 -10.43 3.12 7.04
N VAL A 100 -10.56 3.36 8.35
CA VAL A 100 -9.50 3.09 9.31
C VAL A 100 -10.08 2.73 10.67
N CYS A 101 -9.47 1.77 11.34
CA CYS A 101 -9.67 1.47 12.76
C CYS A 101 -8.34 1.56 13.48
N TYR A 102 -8.34 2.01 14.73
CA TYR A 102 -7.13 2.26 15.50
C TYR A 102 -7.38 2.07 16.99
N ALA A 103 -6.40 1.47 17.66
CA ALA A 103 -6.45 1.18 19.09
C ALA A 103 -5.31 1.92 19.79
N PRO A 104 -5.60 2.78 20.79
CA PRO A 104 -4.57 3.41 21.61
C PRO A 104 -4.18 2.51 22.78
N HIS A 105 -2.92 2.55 23.17
CA HIS A 105 -2.45 2.10 24.48
C HIS A 105 -2.28 3.31 25.39
N LEU A 106 -3.10 3.39 26.44
CA LEU A 106 -3.09 4.52 27.36
C LEU A 106 -2.38 4.18 28.67
N GLN A 107 -1.76 5.20 29.27
CA GLN A 107 -1.23 5.11 30.62
C GLN A 107 -2.29 4.59 31.63
N ASP A 108 -1.86 3.62 32.45
CA ASP A 108 -2.61 2.98 33.55
C ASP A 108 -3.91 2.29 33.12
N ILE A 109 -4.18 2.17 31.81
CA ILE A 109 -5.37 1.49 31.25
C ILE A 109 -4.93 0.35 30.33
N GLY A 110 -3.89 0.57 29.53
CA GLY A 110 -3.44 -0.36 28.51
C GLY A 110 -4.14 -0.17 27.18
N TRP A 111 -4.24 -1.24 26.39
CA TRP A 111 -4.95 -1.24 25.11
C TRP A 111 -6.46 -1.03 25.32
N VAL A 112 -6.98 0.03 24.70
CA VAL A 112 -8.42 0.31 24.64
C VAL A 112 -8.95 -0.18 23.30
N GLY A 113 -10.22 -0.60 23.25
CA GLY A 113 -10.87 -1.09 22.03
C GLY A 113 -10.73 -0.14 20.84
N GLU A 114 -10.79 -0.69 19.63
CA GLU A 114 -10.63 0.09 18.40
C GLU A 114 -11.70 1.17 18.29
N SER A 115 -11.26 2.38 17.96
CA SER A 115 -12.10 3.43 17.39
C SER A 115 -11.88 3.46 15.89
N CYS A 116 -12.92 3.74 15.12
CA CYS A 116 -12.83 3.76 13.66
C CYS A 116 -13.34 5.09 13.11
N ASN A 117 -12.75 5.54 12.00
CA ASN A 117 -13.21 6.67 11.18
C ASN A 117 -13.58 7.94 11.98
N ASP A 118 -12.59 8.77 12.26
CA ASP A 118 -12.71 10.06 12.96
C ASP A 118 -13.24 10.00 14.40
N ASN A 119 -13.58 8.80 14.90
CA ASN A 119 -13.97 8.61 16.29
C ASN A 119 -12.79 8.83 17.24
N LEU A 120 -13.07 9.35 18.43
CA LEU A 120 -12.04 9.63 19.42
C LEU A 120 -11.36 8.33 19.92
N ALA A 121 -10.04 8.23 19.79
CA ALA A 121 -9.24 7.25 20.50
C ALA A 121 -8.36 7.95 21.55
N GLY A 122 -8.56 7.63 22.82
CA GLY A 122 -7.81 8.20 23.94
C GLY A 122 -8.70 9.02 24.88
N THR A 123 -8.11 9.99 25.55
CA THR A 123 -8.81 10.89 26.48
C THR A 123 -8.38 12.33 26.26
N THR A 124 -9.23 13.29 26.66
CA THR A 124 -8.90 14.71 26.57
C THR A 124 -8.91 15.32 27.95
N GLY A 125 -7.81 15.96 28.38
CA GLY A 125 -7.75 16.70 29.64
C GLY A 125 -7.74 15.83 30.90
N GLN A 126 -7.47 14.53 30.76
CA GLN A 126 -7.37 13.59 31.89
C GLN A 126 -5.92 13.29 32.28
N SER A 127 -4.94 13.96 31.66
CA SER A 127 -3.52 13.73 31.89
C SER A 127 -3.07 12.28 31.64
N ARG A 128 -3.81 11.55 30.79
CA ARG A 128 -3.48 10.18 30.39
C ARG A 128 -2.87 10.20 29.00
N ARG A 129 -1.55 9.97 28.94
CA ARG A 129 -0.79 9.88 27.69
C ARG A 129 -1.14 8.64 26.87
N LEU A 130 -1.08 8.76 25.55
CA LEU A 130 -0.84 7.63 24.65
C LEU A 130 0.62 7.19 24.81
N GLU A 131 0.82 5.91 25.04
CA GLU A 131 2.13 5.28 25.08
C GLU A 131 2.43 4.54 23.77
N ALA A 132 1.41 3.96 23.13
CA ALA A 132 1.50 3.25 21.86
C ALA A 132 0.20 3.35 21.05
N LEU A 133 0.28 3.00 19.76
CA LEU A 133 -0.85 3.00 18.83
C LEU A 133 -0.74 1.84 17.83
N ARG A 134 -1.88 1.27 17.46
CA ARG A 134 -2.05 0.38 16.30
C ARG A 134 -3.06 0.98 15.36
N ILE A 135 -2.76 0.99 14.06
CA ILE A 135 -3.64 1.51 13.02
C ILE A 135 -3.84 0.45 11.95
N ARG A 136 -5.09 0.19 11.61
CA ARG A 136 -5.53 -0.77 10.61
C ARG A 136 -6.36 -0.06 9.55
N GLY A 137 -5.76 0.13 8.38
CA GLY A 137 -6.47 0.62 7.20
C GLY A 137 -7.44 -0.44 6.67
N LEU A 138 -8.64 -0.02 6.30
CA LEU A 138 -9.67 -0.83 5.66
C LEU A 138 -9.71 -0.45 4.18
N GLY A 139 -9.50 -1.40 3.27
CA GLY A 139 -9.46 -1.12 1.83
C GLY A 139 -8.27 -0.26 1.37
N THR A 140 -7.34 0.07 2.27
CA THR A 140 -6.09 0.81 1.98
C THR A 140 -4.97 0.37 2.90
N ARG A 141 -3.71 0.52 2.46
CA ARG A 141 -2.53 0.28 3.28
C ARG A 141 -2.07 1.57 3.94
N LEU A 142 -2.02 1.56 5.28
CA LEU A 142 -1.48 2.67 6.06
C LEU A 142 -0.16 2.26 6.71
N CYS A 143 0.81 3.15 6.62
CA CYS A 143 2.07 3.09 7.34
C CYS A 143 2.22 4.33 8.23
N TYR A 144 2.96 4.18 9.31
CA TYR A 144 3.09 5.20 10.35
C TYR A 144 4.37 5.04 11.15
N THR A 145 4.81 6.15 11.74
CA THR A 145 5.88 6.20 12.74
C THR A 145 5.51 7.18 13.83
N ALA A 146 6.10 7.01 15.01
CA ALA A 146 5.88 7.88 16.16
C ALA A 146 7.19 8.21 16.85
N MET A 147 7.16 9.36 17.51
CA MET A 147 8.20 9.90 18.36
C MET A 147 7.63 10.08 19.77
N GLY A 148 8.48 10.04 20.79
CA GLY A 148 8.06 10.26 22.15
C GLY A 148 9.19 10.43 23.15
N GLN A 149 8.84 10.29 24.42
CA GLN A 149 9.77 10.52 25.53
C GLN A 149 10.93 9.52 25.48
N GLY A 150 12.14 10.03 25.21
CA GLY A 150 13.35 9.21 25.18
C GLY A 150 13.46 8.31 23.95
N TYR A 151 12.77 8.64 22.85
CA TYR A 151 12.98 8.01 21.54
C TYR A 151 12.64 8.96 20.39
N GLU A 152 13.45 8.91 19.34
CA GLU A 152 13.17 9.59 18.06
C GLU A 152 12.09 8.86 17.27
N TYR A 153 11.80 9.31 16.04
CA TYR A 153 10.94 8.56 15.14
C TYR A 153 11.43 7.12 14.99
N GLN A 154 10.57 6.19 15.39
CA GLN A 154 10.87 4.77 15.32
C GLN A 154 10.90 4.28 13.87
N ASN A 155 11.41 3.06 13.67
CA ASN A 155 11.26 2.36 12.40
C ASN A 155 9.79 2.32 12.00
N VAL A 156 9.53 2.56 10.71
CA VAL A 156 8.18 2.54 10.14
C VAL A 156 7.47 1.23 10.48
N ARG A 157 6.19 1.36 10.79
CA ARG A 157 5.24 0.28 11.03
C ARG A 157 4.10 0.41 10.05
N CYS A 158 3.52 -0.71 9.67
CA CYS A 158 2.37 -0.69 8.78
C CYS A 158 1.36 -1.69 9.27
N GLN A 159 0.08 -1.35 9.14
CA GLN A 159 -1.05 -2.26 9.31
C GLN A 159 -1.04 -3.11 10.59
N ASN A 160 -1.69 -2.60 11.63
CA ASN A 160 -1.92 -3.27 12.91
C ASN A 160 -0.63 -3.60 13.70
N GLU A 161 0.52 -3.19 13.20
CA GLU A 161 1.78 -3.21 13.93
C GLU A 161 1.83 -2.11 14.99
N GLU A 162 2.56 -2.34 16.06
CA GLU A 162 2.66 -1.40 17.17
C GLU A 162 3.74 -0.34 16.91
N VAL A 163 3.38 0.92 17.12
CA VAL A 163 4.31 2.04 17.26
C VAL A 163 4.20 2.65 18.65
N GLY A 164 5.28 3.25 19.15
CA GLY A 164 5.40 3.76 20.51
C GLY A 164 6.05 2.73 21.44
N THR A 165 5.65 2.74 22.70
CA THR A 165 6.18 1.86 23.74
C THR A 165 5.07 1.39 24.66
N VAL A 166 4.80 0.09 24.73
CA VAL A 166 3.86 -0.48 25.71
C VAL A 166 4.56 -0.67 27.06
N GLY A 167 3.96 -0.16 28.14
CA GLY A 167 4.36 -0.49 29.52
C GLY A 167 5.70 0.10 29.99
N GLN A 168 6.32 0.99 29.20
CA GLN A 168 7.59 1.65 29.55
C GLN A 168 7.41 3.00 30.25
N GLY A 169 6.17 3.45 30.44
CA GLY A 169 5.86 4.72 31.09
C GLY A 169 6.21 5.97 30.27
N ARG A 170 6.40 5.82 28.95
CA ARG A 170 6.80 6.91 28.03
C ARG A 170 5.61 7.36 27.20
N TYR A 171 5.49 8.67 26.96
CA TYR A 171 4.45 9.22 26.08
C TYR A 171 4.90 9.27 24.62
N MET A 172 3.94 9.23 23.71
CA MET A 172 4.07 9.72 22.33
C MET A 172 3.91 11.25 22.31
N SER A 173 4.72 11.94 21.49
CA SER A 173 4.67 13.39 21.30
C SER A 173 4.50 13.82 19.84
N GLY A 174 4.76 12.91 18.89
CA GLY A 174 4.57 13.13 17.46
C GLY A 174 4.19 11.85 16.73
N ILE A 175 3.39 11.97 15.66
CA ILE A 175 3.01 10.87 14.78
C ILE A 175 2.91 11.33 13.31
N LEU A 176 3.39 10.47 12.40
CA LEU A 176 3.22 10.60 10.95
C LEU A 176 2.45 9.37 10.46
N ILE A 177 1.45 9.57 9.58
CA ILE A 177 0.63 8.50 9.00
C ILE A 177 0.44 8.80 7.51
N TRP A 178 0.68 7.82 6.65
CA TRP A 178 0.52 7.98 5.20
C TRP A 178 -0.07 6.73 4.55
N VAL A 179 -0.67 6.95 3.38
CA VAL A 179 -1.08 5.88 2.47
C VAL A 179 0.15 5.32 1.76
N ALA A 180 0.29 4.00 1.71
CA ALA A 180 1.43 3.28 1.15
C ALA A 180 1.05 2.35 0.00
#